data_AF-A0AAW7HRL3-F1
#
_entry.id   AF-A0AAW7HRL3-F1
#
_cell.length_a   1.000
_cell.length_b   1.000
_cell.length_c   1.000
_cell.angle_alpha   90.00
_cell.angle_beta   90.00
_cell.angle_gamma   90.00
#
_symmetry.space_group_name_H-M   'P 1'
#
loop_
_entity.id
_entity.type
_entity.pdbx_description
1 polymer ?
#
loop_
_entity_poly.entity_id
_entity_poly.type
_entity_poly.pdbx_seq_one_letter_code
_entity_poly.pdbx_strand_id
1 'polypeptide(L)'
;MSEANKMRQHLLVEECTLLDLASSACQEALAFGVNEHAFERLARAVEYKCQDGATVAGLDVLAERKRQTEVEGWTTEHDDLSGSLELVDAATCYALAPPWLDIWDDEKQAMKKWQPRCPPSWPWALSWWKPRSRRENLIRAAALILAEIERIDRAVAKQVQP
;
A
#
# COMPACT_ATOMS: atom_id res chain seq x y z
N MET A 1 12.66 -13.37 -28.20
CA MET A 1 12.01 -12.68 -27.07
C MET A 1 11.79 -11.23 -27.48
N SER A 2 10.53 -10.86 -27.72
CA SER A 2 10.09 -9.62 -28.38
C SER A 2 10.52 -8.35 -27.62
N GLU A 3 10.82 -7.26 -28.34
CA GLU A 3 11.05 -5.90 -27.80
C GLU A 3 9.97 -5.45 -26.81
N ALA A 4 8.75 -5.99 -26.90
CA ALA A 4 7.68 -5.78 -25.94
C ALA A 4 8.05 -6.17 -24.49
N ASN A 5 8.96 -7.14 -24.31
CA ASN A 5 9.45 -7.54 -22.98
C ASN A 5 10.57 -6.63 -22.47
N LYS A 6 11.31 -5.93 -23.35
CA LYS A 6 12.30 -4.92 -22.94
C LYS A 6 11.63 -3.62 -22.51
N MET A 7 10.49 -3.27 -23.10
CA MET A 7 9.75 -2.05 -22.75
C MET A 7 9.02 -2.14 -21.39
N ARG A 8 8.68 -3.35 -20.92
CA ARG A 8 8.02 -3.58 -19.63
C ARG A 8 8.90 -3.36 -18.40
N GLN A 9 10.22 -3.39 -18.53
CA GLN A 9 11.15 -3.21 -17.40
C GLN A 9 11.39 -1.75 -17.01
N HIS A 10 10.86 -0.78 -17.77
CA HIS A 10 11.12 0.65 -17.55
C HIS A 10 9.95 1.44 -16.93
N LEU A 11 8.84 0.79 -16.58
CA LEU A 11 7.65 1.48 -16.05
C LEU A 11 7.33 1.06 -14.62
N LEU A 12 8.23 1.36 -13.69
CA LEU A 12 7.85 1.66 -12.30
C LEU A 12 7.83 3.19 -12.18
N VAL A 13 6.87 3.81 -12.86
CA VAL A 13 6.69 5.26 -12.80
C VAL A 13 5.86 5.52 -11.57
N GLU A 14 6.42 6.22 -10.58
CA GLU A 14 5.70 6.67 -9.39
C GLU A 14 4.39 7.35 -9.82
N GLU A 15 3.30 7.14 -9.06
CA GLU A 15 1.97 7.66 -9.40
C GLU A 15 1.98 9.18 -9.63
N CYS A 16 2.86 9.90 -8.91
CA CYS A 16 3.14 11.33 -9.11
C CYS A 16 3.75 11.64 -10.49
N THR A 17 4.73 10.85 -10.95
CA THR A 17 5.32 11.02 -12.28
C THR A 17 4.35 10.68 -13.42
N LEU A 18 3.38 9.78 -13.20
CA LEU A 18 2.30 9.52 -14.16
C LEU A 18 1.33 10.72 -14.23
N LEU A 19 1.01 11.33 -13.09
CA LEU A 19 0.18 12.53 -13.02
C LEU A 19 0.88 13.75 -13.64
N ASP A 20 2.19 13.92 -13.42
CA ASP A 20 2.98 15.01 -14.02
C ASP A 20 3.15 14.84 -15.53
N LEU A 21 3.35 13.60 -15.99
CA LEU A 21 3.40 13.26 -17.42
C LEU A 21 2.03 13.49 -18.08
N ALA A 22 0.95 13.08 -17.42
CA ALA A 22 -0.41 13.35 -17.88
C ALA A 22 -0.66 14.86 -17.94
N SER A 23 -0.26 15.62 -16.91
CA SER A 23 -0.44 17.08 -16.83
C SER A 23 0.38 17.83 -17.89
N SER A 24 1.61 17.39 -18.17
CA SER A 24 2.42 17.94 -19.27
C SER A 24 1.80 17.62 -20.63
N ALA A 25 1.31 16.38 -20.82
CA ALA A 25 0.59 16.00 -22.02
C ALA A 25 -0.72 16.79 -22.19
N CYS A 26 -1.42 17.17 -21.11
CA CYS A 26 -2.56 18.09 -21.15
C CYS A 26 -2.17 19.43 -21.77
N GLN A 27 -1.10 20.02 -21.23
CA GLN A 27 -0.67 21.38 -21.56
C GLN A 27 -0.19 21.46 -23.01
N GLU A 28 0.55 20.46 -23.47
CA GLU A 28 0.94 20.35 -24.87
C GLU A 28 -0.27 20.12 -25.78
N ALA A 29 -1.18 19.20 -25.45
CA ALA A 29 -2.37 18.93 -26.25
C ALA A 29 -3.27 20.16 -26.40
N LEU A 30 -3.49 20.92 -25.32
CA LEU A 30 -4.23 22.18 -25.35
C LEU A 30 -3.51 23.24 -26.21
N ALA A 31 -2.18 23.31 -26.14
CA ALA A 31 -1.38 24.21 -26.98
C ALA A 31 -1.47 23.89 -28.48
N PHE A 32 -1.73 22.63 -28.85
CA PHE A 32 -1.99 22.19 -30.23
C PHE A 32 -3.47 22.26 -30.65
N GLY A 33 -4.35 22.83 -29.82
CA GLY A 33 -5.77 23.02 -30.14
C GLY A 33 -6.62 21.75 -30.01
N VAL A 34 -6.15 20.75 -29.25
CA VAL A 34 -6.96 19.58 -28.90
C VAL A 34 -8.08 20.03 -27.97
N ASN A 35 -9.32 19.69 -28.33
CA ASN A 35 -10.50 19.99 -27.53
C ASN A 35 -10.36 19.42 -26.11
N GLU A 36 -10.53 20.26 -25.10
CA GLU A 36 -10.46 19.91 -23.67
C GLU A 36 -11.28 18.65 -23.32
N HIS A 37 -12.46 18.47 -23.91
CA HIS A 37 -13.26 17.25 -23.75
C HIS A 37 -12.63 15.99 -24.36
N ALA A 38 -11.86 16.10 -25.43
CA ALA A 38 -11.14 14.96 -26.00
C ALA A 38 -10.00 14.53 -25.08
N PHE A 39 -9.36 15.49 -24.41
CA PHE A 39 -8.34 15.23 -23.41
C PHE A 39 -8.92 14.58 -22.15
N GLU A 40 -10.00 15.14 -21.57
CA GLU A 40 -10.67 14.56 -20.40
C GLU A 40 -11.10 13.11 -20.62
N ARG A 41 -11.59 12.78 -21.82
CA ARG A 41 -11.93 11.39 -22.19
C ARG A 41 -10.70 10.48 -22.22
N LEU A 42 -9.55 10.97 -22.68
CA LEU A 42 -8.30 10.22 -22.72
C LEU A 42 -7.76 9.97 -21.31
N ALA A 43 -7.68 11.02 -20.48
CA ALA A 43 -7.23 10.90 -19.09
C ALA A 43 -8.11 9.90 -18.31
N ARG A 44 -9.43 9.99 -18.45
CA ARG A 44 -10.37 9.06 -17.83
C ARG A 44 -10.28 7.63 -18.38
N ALA A 45 -9.96 7.47 -19.67
CA ALA A 45 -9.71 6.16 -20.25
C ALA A 45 -8.40 5.54 -19.75
N VAL A 46 -7.36 6.36 -19.53
CA VAL A 46 -6.08 5.94 -18.94
C VAL A 46 -6.29 5.55 -17.48
N GLU A 47 -6.94 6.39 -16.66
CA GLU A 47 -7.32 6.05 -15.29
C GLU A 47 -8.14 4.75 -15.22
N TYR A 48 -9.16 4.61 -16.06
CA TYR A 48 -9.97 3.40 -16.15
C TYR A 48 -9.12 2.18 -16.52
N LYS A 49 -8.20 2.31 -17.48
CA LYS A 49 -7.30 1.24 -17.92
C LYS A 49 -6.22 0.89 -16.88
N CYS A 50 -5.79 1.85 -16.07
CA CYS A 50 -4.90 1.61 -14.92
C CYS A 50 -5.64 0.92 -13.77
N GLN A 51 -6.96 1.16 -13.64
CA GLN A 51 -7.84 0.50 -12.67
C GLN A 51 -8.37 -0.86 -13.16
N ASP A 52 -8.31 -1.14 -14.47
CA ASP A 52 -8.74 -2.40 -15.12
C ASP A 52 -7.78 -3.55 -14.77
N GLY A 53 -7.86 -4.02 -13.52
CA GLY A 53 -7.03 -5.10 -12.98
C GLY A 53 -6.81 -5.04 -11.47
N ALA A 54 -7.02 -3.89 -10.83
CA ALA A 54 -6.89 -3.74 -9.39
C ALA A 54 -8.17 -4.23 -8.69
N THR A 55 -8.05 -5.30 -7.92
CA THR A 55 -9.18 -5.78 -7.09
C THR A 55 -9.44 -4.81 -5.95
N VAL A 56 -10.68 -4.80 -5.41
CA VAL A 56 -11.02 -4.03 -4.19
C VAL A 56 -10.05 -4.32 -3.05
N ALA A 57 -9.63 -5.58 -2.89
CA ALA A 57 -8.66 -5.96 -1.87
C ALA A 57 -7.28 -5.33 -2.11
N GLY A 58 -6.83 -5.24 -3.38
CA GLY A 58 -5.57 -4.59 -3.73
C GLY A 58 -5.61 -3.09 -3.45
N LEU A 59 -6.70 -2.42 -3.82
CA LEU A 59 -6.89 -0.98 -3.54
C LEU A 59 -6.90 -0.69 -2.04
N ASP A 60 -7.54 -1.53 -1.23
CA ASP A 60 -7.58 -1.37 0.22
C ASP A 60 -6.21 -1.51 0.88
N VAL A 61 -5.33 -2.36 0.35
CA VAL A 61 -3.94 -2.49 0.84
C VAL A 61 -3.14 -1.22 0.55
N LEU A 62 -3.27 -0.66 -0.66
CA LEU A 62 -2.61 0.60 -1.01
C LEU A 62 -3.14 1.77 -0.16
N ALA A 63 -4.45 1.82 0.07
CA ALA A 63 -5.07 2.82 0.93
C ALA A 63 -4.58 2.72 2.38
N GLU A 64 -4.46 1.50 2.92
CA GLU A 64 -3.94 1.30 4.27
C GLU A 64 -2.45 1.67 4.36
N ARG A 65 -1.63 1.35 3.36
CA ARG A 65 -0.23 1.76 3.31
C ARG A 65 -0.11 3.28 3.37
N LYS A 66 -0.89 3.99 2.55
CA LYS A 66 -0.96 5.45 2.57
C LYS A 66 -1.37 5.99 3.94
N ARG A 67 -2.39 5.40 4.58
CA ARG A 67 -2.84 5.79 5.92
C ARG A 67 -1.75 5.60 6.98
N GLN A 68 -0.99 4.51 6.94
CA GLN A 68 0.13 4.26 7.87
C GLN A 68 1.18 5.38 7.77
N THR A 69 1.51 5.80 6.56
CA THR A 69 2.44 6.91 6.33
C THR A 69 1.86 8.26 6.78
N GLU A 70 0.66 8.62 6.32
CA GLU A 70 0.09 9.97 6.48
C GLU A 70 -0.49 10.22 7.88
N VAL A 71 -1.11 9.21 8.48
CA VAL A 71 -1.84 9.37 9.75
C VAL A 71 -0.99 8.91 10.93
N GLU A 72 -0.29 7.79 10.78
CA GLU A 72 0.45 7.18 11.89
C GLU A 72 1.94 7.57 11.87
N GLY A 73 2.42 8.24 10.81
CA GLY A 73 3.80 8.72 10.67
C GLY A 73 4.82 7.62 10.37
N TRP A 74 4.38 6.46 9.86
CA TRP A 74 5.24 5.34 9.46
C TRP A 74 5.85 5.64 8.09
N THR A 75 6.82 6.54 8.07
CA THR A 75 7.44 6.99 6.83
C THR A 75 8.39 5.96 6.25
N THR A 76 8.72 6.11 4.97
CA THR A 76 9.73 5.28 4.30
C THR A 76 11.10 5.35 4.99
N GLU A 77 11.44 6.49 5.59
CA GLU A 77 12.67 6.68 6.36
C GLU A 77 12.61 5.94 7.69
N HIS A 78 11.45 5.88 8.34
CA HIS A 78 11.24 5.05 9.52
C HIS A 78 11.41 3.56 9.18
N ASP A 79 10.81 3.12 8.08
CA ASP A 79 10.89 1.74 7.61
C ASP A 79 12.35 1.35 7.30
N ASP A 80 13.14 2.25 6.70
CA ASP A 80 14.57 2.06 6.43
C ASP A 80 15.42 1.89 7.71
N LEU A 81 14.95 2.44 8.84
CA LEU A 81 15.61 2.32 10.15
C LEU A 81 15.14 1.11 10.97
N SER A 82 14.09 0.42 10.51
CA SER A 82 13.52 -0.72 11.23
C SER A 82 14.51 -1.87 11.27
N GLY A 83 14.54 -2.61 12.39
CA GLY A 83 15.36 -3.81 12.54
C GLY A 83 15.04 -4.84 11.44
N SER A 84 15.98 -5.75 11.14
CA SER A 84 15.99 -6.58 9.92
C SER A 84 14.71 -7.37 9.61
N LEU A 85 13.76 -7.50 10.54
CA LEU A 85 12.48 -8.18 10.35
C LEU A 85 11.29 -7.49 11.06
N GLU A 86 11.43 -6.28 11.62
CA GLU A 86 10.37 -5.70 12.47
C GLU A 86 9.05 -5.49 11.72
N LEU A 87 9.08 -5.03 10.46
CA LEU A 87 7.86 -4.89 9.65
C LEU A 87 7.19 -6.25 9.38
N VAL A 88 8.00 -7.31 9.16
CA VAL A 88 7.53 -8.68 8.93
C VAL A 88 6.95 -9.30 10.19
N ASP A 89 7.56 -9.07 11.35
CA ASP A 89 7.08 -9.55 12.64
C ASP A 89 5.72 -8.93 12.98
N ALA A 90 5.57 -7.62 12.80
CA ALA A 90 4.30 -6.92 12.95
C ALA A 90 3.24 -7.41 11.96
N ALA A 91 3.62 -7.61 10.69
CA ALA A 91 2.72 -8.17 9.67
C ALA A 91 2.24 -9.57 10.06
N THR A 92 3.13 -10.43 10.54
CA THR A 92 2.81 -11.79 11.00
C THR A 92 1.85 -11.75 12.18
N CYS A 93 2.07 -10.84 13.14
CA CYS A 93 1.17 -10.64 14.27
C CYS A 93 -0.25 -10.28 13.82
N TYR A 94 -0.40 -9.37 12.85
CA TYR A 94 -1.71 -9.06 12.28
C TYR A 94 -2.29 -10.20 11.43
N ALA A 95 -1.47 -10.89 10.63
CA ALA A 95 -1.90 -12.01 9.79
C ALA A 95 -2.34 -13.24 10.59
N LEU A 96 -1.79 -13.42 11.79
CA LEU A 96 -2.18 -14.48 12.74
C LEU A 96 -3.14 -13.97 13.81
N ALA A 97 -3.44 -12.66 13.84
CA ALA A 97 -4.41 -12.08 14.76
C ALA A 97 -5.72 -12.86 14.61
N PRO A 98 -6.15 -13.55 15.68
CA PRO A 98 -7.27 -14.45 15.50
C PRO A 98 -8.55 -13.64 15.25
N PRO A 99 -9.54 -14.25 14.58
CA PRO A 99 -10.68 -13.54 14.00
C PRO A 99 -11.71 -13.13 15.06
N TRP A 100 -11.30 -12.81 16.29
CA TRP A 100 -12.17 -12.62 17.46
C TRP A 100 -13.26 -11.53 17.29
N LEU A 101 -13.22 -10.75 16.21
CA LEU A 101 -14.22 -9.76 15.81
C LEU A 101 -15.25 -10.23 14.76
N ASP A 102 -15.06 -11.40 14.15
CA ASP A 102 -15.97 -11.98 13.16
C ASP A 102 -17.07 -12.85 13.82
N ILE A 103 -17.10 -12.89 15.15
CA ILE A 103 -18.07 -13.63 15.95
C ILE A 103 -19.37 -12.81 16.05
N TRP A 104 -20.54 -13.47 15.87
CA TRP A 104 -21.87 -12.85 15.93
C TRP A 104 -22.13 -12.06 17.23
N ASP A 105 -23.04 -11.08 17.16
CA ASP A 105 -23.22 -10.03 18.18
C ASP A 105 -23.51 -10.52 19.61
N ASP A 106 -24.07 -11.73 19.77
CA ASP A 106 -24.40 -12.31 21.08
C ASP A 106 -23.16 -12.70 21.90
N GLU A 107 -22.05 -13.07 21.26
CA GLU A 107 -20.77 -13.39 21.94
C GLU A 107 -19.83 -12.17 22.07
N LYS A 108 -20.06 -11.09 21.29
CA LYS A 108 -19.31 -9.83 21.43
C LYS A 108 -19.48 -9.19 22.82
N GLN A 109 -20.66 -9.32 23.43
CA GLN A 109 -20.90 -8.77 24.78
C GLN A 109 -20.17 -9.57 25.86
N ALA A 110 -20.05 -10.89 25.71
CA ALA A 110 -19.30 -11.74 26.64
C ALA A 110 -17.78 -11.46 26.60
N MET A 111 -17.27 -11.03 25.43
CA MET A 111 -15.83 -10.82 25.17
C MET A 111 -15.33 -9.37 25.21
N LYS A 112 -16.19 -8.37 25.48
CA LYS A 112 -15.78 -6.99 25.78
C LYS A 112 -14.76 -6.87 26.93
N LYS A 113 -14.60 -7.92 27.75
CA LYS A 113 -13.62 -8.00 28.85
C LYS A 113 -12.24 -8.54 28.45
N TRP A 114 -12.08 -9.11 27.25
CA TRP A 114 -10.82 -9.70 26.79
C TRP A 114 -10.32 -8.96 25.54
N GLN A 115 -9.45 -7.98 25.75
CA GLN A 115 -8.68 -7.41 24.64
C GLN A 115 -7.77 -8.51 24.08
N PRO A 116 -7.67 -8.68 22.74
CA PRO A 116 -6.77 -9.65 22.15
C PRO A 116 -5.35 -9.38 22.64
N ARG A 117 -4.81 -10.33 23.41
CA ARG A 117 -3.47 -10.24 23.97
C ARG A 117 -2.48 -10.00 22.83
N CYS A 118 -1.71 -8.92 22.95
CA CYS A 118 -0.64 -8.62 22.01
C CYS A 118 0.30 -9.84 21.88
N PRO A 119 0.56 -10.33 20.65
CA PRO A 119 1.46 -11.44 20.47
C PRO A 119 2.85 -11.14 21.04
N PRO A 120 3.55 -12.12 21.64
CA PRO A 120 4.90 -11.90 22.16
C PRO A 120 5.92 -11.46 21.11
N SER A 121 5.66 -11.79 19.83
CA SER A 121 6.46 -11.41 18.67
C SER A 121 6.14 -10.01 18.14
N TRP A 122 5.21 -9.27 18.77
CA TRP A 122 4.91 -7.91 18.35
C TRP A 122 6.11 -6.99 18.63
N PRO A 123 6.68 -6.32 17.61
CA PRO A 123 7.97 -5.65 17.75
C PRO A 123 7.88 -4.23 18.32
N TRP A 124 6.68 -3.67 18.43
CA TRP A 124 6.48 -2.26 18.82
C TRP A 124 5.82 -2.12 20.17
N ALA A 125 5.70 -0.88 20.65
CA ALA A 125 4.99 -0.63 21.91
C ALA A 125 3.55 -1.15 21.85
N LEU A 126 3.08 -1.68 22.99
CA LEU A 126 1.75 -2.28 23.12
C LEU A 126 0.61 -1.35 22.69
N SER A 127 0.78 -0.03 22.84
CA SER A 127 -0.20 0.98 22.42
C SER A 127 -0.48 0.99 20.90
N TRP A 128 0.44 0.44 20.10
CA TRP A 128 0.31 0.32 18.65
C TRP A 128 -0.39 -0.98 18.22
N TRP A 129 -0.55 -1.93 19.12
CA TRP A 129 -1.32 -3.15 18.86
C TRP A 129 -2.82 -2.84 18.90
N LYS A 130 -3.42 -2.67 17.71
CA LYS A 130 -4.83 -2.25 17.57
C LYS A 130 -5.61 -3.20 16.64
N PRO A 131 -5.67 -4.52 16.91
CA PRO A 131 -6.32 -5.47 16.00
C PRO A 131 -7.81 -5.17 15.81
N ARG A 132 -8.31 -5.55 14.63
CA ARG A 132 -9.66 -5.32 14.12
C ARG A 132 -10.25 -6.63 13.56
N SER A 133 -11.19 -6.56 12.62
CA SER A 133 -11.72 -7.75 11.93
C SER A 133 -10.62 -8.53 11.22
N ARG A 134 -10.89 -9.79 10.86
CA ARG A 134 -9.92 -10.61 10.12
C ARG A 134 -9.47 -9.94 8.83
N ARG A 135 -10.41 -9.37 8.08
CA ARG A 135 -10.12 -8.68 6.81
C ARG A 135 -9.23 -7.46 7.01
N GLU A 136 -9.55 -6.60 7.98
CA GLU A 136 -8.76 -5.40 8.26
C GLU A 136 -7.35 -5.73 8.75
N ASN A 137 -7.21 -6.77 9.58
CA ASN A 137 -5.88 -7.22 10.02
C ASN A 137 -5.06 -7.77 8.85
N LEU A 138 -5.67 -8.50 7.90
CA LEU A 138 -4.98 -8.97 6.70
C LEU A 138 -4.56 -7.82 5.79
N ILE A 139 -5.38 -6.78 5.64
CA ILE A 139 -5.04 -5.57 4.89
C ILE A 139 -3.84 -4.87 5.53
N ARG A 140 -3.83 -4.71 6.85
CA ARG A 140 -2.70 -4.13 7.59
C ARG A 140 -1.43 -4.96 7.45
N ALA A 141 -1.55 -6.28 7.57
CA ALA A 141 -0.42 -7.18 7.38
C ALA A 141 0.16 -7.06 5.96
N ALA A 142 -0.69 -7.03 4.94
CA ALA A 142 -0.26 -6.86 3.56
C ALA A 142 0.39 -5.49 3.31
N ALA A 143 -0.12 -4.41 3.91
CA ALA A 143 0.48 -3.08 3.83
C ALA A 143 1.87 -3.03 4.48
N LEU A 144 2.07 -3.73 5.61
CA LEU A 144 3.39 -3.86 6.26
C LEU A 144 4.38 -4.71 5.44
N ILE A 145 3.90 -5.77 4.77
CA ILE A 145 4.71 -6.54 3.83
C ILE A 145 5.11 -5.69 2.63
N LEU A 146 4.19 -4.88 2.11
CA LEU A 146 4.48 -3.93 1.05
C LEU A 146 5.57 -2.94 1.48
N ALA A 147 5.47 -2.37 2.69
CA ALA A 147 6.49 -1.48 3.25
C ALA A 147 7.88 -2.14 3.33
N GLU A 148 7.96 -3.42 3.75
CA GLU A 148 9.22 -4.17 3.79
C GLU A 148 9.80 -4.41 2.39
N ILE A 149 8.96 -4.74 1.41
CA ILE A 149 9.40 -4.90 0.01
C ILE A 149 9.97 -3.56 -0.50
N GLU A 150 9.27 -2.45 -0.28
CA GLU A 150 9.74 -1.11 -0.67
C GLU A 150 11.08 -0.77 0.00
N ARG A 151 11.27 -1.15 1.27
CA ARG A 151 12.53 -0.99 2.01
C ARG A 151 13.67 -1.78 1.36
N ILE A 152 13.43 -3.03 1.00
CA ILE A 152 14.39 -3.89 0.30
C ILE A 152 14.76 -3.27 -1.07
N ASP A 153 13.76 -2.84 -1.84
CA ASP A 153 13.97 -2.23 -3.15
C ASP A 153 14.82 -0.95 -3.05
N ARG A 154 14.55 -0.08 -2.07
CA ARG A 154 15.37 1.10 -1.79
C ARG A 154 16.79 0.74 -1.36
N ALA A 155 16.97 -0.30 -0.54
CA ALA A 155 18.29 -0.75 -0.12
C ALA A 155 19.12 -1.26 -1.31
N VAL A 156 18.51 -1.99 -2.24
CA VAL A 156 19.15 -2.44 -3.49
C VAL A 156 19.52 -1.23 -4.36
N ALA A 157 18.60 -0.27 -4.54
CA ALA A 157 18.86 0.93 -5.34
C ALA A 157 20.06 1.76 -4.81
N LYS A 158 20.20 1.89 -3.48
CA LYS A 158 21.35 2.59 -2.84
C LYS A 158 22.69 1.88 -3.08
N GLN A 159 22.71 0.55 -3.26
CA GLN A 159 23.93 -0.21 -3.53
C GLN A 159 24.40 -0.13 -4.98
N VAL A 160 23.49 0.20 -5.91
CA VAL A 160 23.78 0.27 -7.35
C VAL A 160 24.28 1.67 -7.77
N GLN A 161 24.10 2.70 -6.94
CA GLN A 161 24.66 4.03 -7.19
C GLN A 161 26.17 4.05 -6.84
N PRO A 162 27.05 4.40 -7.80
CA PRO A 162 28.51 4.39 -7.62
C PRO A 162 29.04 5.49 -6.70
#